data_AF-A0A7X0ITA3-F1
#
_entry.id   AF-A0A7X0ITA3-F1
#
_cell.length_a   1.000
_cell.length_b   1.000
_cell.length_c   1.000
_cell.angle_alpha   90.00
_cell.angle_beta   90.00
_cell.angle_gamma   90.00
#
_symmetry.space_group_name_H-M   'P 1'
#
loop_
_entity.id
_entity.type
_entity.pdbx_description
1 polymer ?
#
loop_
_entity_poly.entity_id
_entity_poly.type
_entity_poly.pdbx_seq_one_letter_code
_entity_poly.pdbx_strand_id
1 'polypeptide(L)' 'MTLLLWMQKREGRWVLRELTDDQLRDIGLTRREANTEANKSFFWD' A
#
# COMPACT_ATOMS: atom_id res chain seq x y z
N MET A 1 -9.09 -7.32 -19.02
CA MET A 1 -9.60 -7.27 -17.62
C MET A 1 -8.43 -6.99 -16.67
N THR A 2 -7.90 -5.77 -16.68
CA THR A 2 -6.65 -5.40 -15.96
C THR A 2 -6.83 -4.25 -14.98
N LEU A 3 -7.77 -3.33 -15.25
CA LEU A 3 -8.01 -2.14 -14.42
C LEU A 3 -8.67 -2.45 -13.06
N LEU A 4 -9.63 -3.38 -13.02
CA LEU A 4 -10.36 -3.76 -11.79
C LEU A 4 -9.46 -4.45 -10.76
N LEU A 5 -8.60 -5.37 -11.20
CA LEU A 5 -7.62 -6.04 -10.33
C LEU A 5 -6.60 -5.04 -9.75
N TRP A 6 -6.23 -4.04 -10.55
CA TRP A 6 -5.36 -2.95 -10.11
C TRP A 6 -6.06 -2.04 -9.10
N MET A 7 -7.32 -1.68 -9.32
CA MET A 7 -8.08 -0.89 -8.35
C MET A 7 -8.24 -1.63 -7.03
N GLN A 8 -8.53 -2.94 -7.04
CA GLN A 8 -8.54 -3.76 -5.82
C GLN A 8 -7.18 -3.80 -5.11
N LYS A 9 -6.08 -4.04 -5.84
CA LYS A 9 -4.72 -4.02 -5.25
C LYS A 9 -4.31 -2.62 -4.77
N ARG A 10 -4.82 -1.56 -5.41
CA ARG A 10 -4.56 -0.17 -5.03
C ARG A 10 -5.37 0.21 -3.80
N GLU A 11 -6.65 -0.14 -3.70
CA GLU A 11 -7.43 0.07 -2.47
C GLU A 11 -6.77 -0.61 -1.27
N GLY A 12 -6.28 -1.85 -1.42
CA GLY A 12 -5.51 -2.52 -0.38
C GLY A 12 -4.19 -1.83 0.00
N ARG A 13 -3.61 -1.03 -0.89
CA ARG A 13 -2.37 -0.25 -0.64
C ARG A 13 -2.64 1.16 -0.11
N TRP A 14 -3.81 1.72 -0.38
CA TRP A 14 -4.22 3.01 0.20
C TRP A 14 -4.46 2.88 1.71
N VAL A 15 -4.94 1.72 2.17
CA VAL A 15 -5.10 1.45 3.61
C VAL A 15 -3.80 1.64 4.37
N LEU A 16 -2.64 1.35 3.77
CA LEU A 16 -1.32 1.55 4.39
C LEU A 16 -1.02 3.02 4.71
N ARG A 17 -1.63 3.97 3.99
CA ARG A 17 -1.50 5.42 4.27
C ARG A 17 -2.35 5.84 5.46
N GLU A 18 -3.41 5.11 5.75
CA GLU A 18 -4.38 5.42 6.80
C GLU A 18 -4.00 4.78 8.15
N LEU A 19 -3.12 3.78 8.15
CA LEU A 19 -2.60 3.15 9.37
C LEU A 19 -1.74 4.12 10.18
N THR A 20 -1.84 4.04 11.51
CA THR A 20 -0.92 4.72 12.44
C THR A 20 0.46 4.04 12.44
N ASP A 21 1.47 4.70 13.01
CA ASP A 21 2.81 4.11 13.11
C ASP A 21 2.81 2.83 13.95
N ASP A 22 1.98 2.76 14.99
CA ASP A 22 1.83 1.57 15.84
C ASP A 22 1.17 0.42 15.07
N GLN A 23 0.10 0.69 14.32
CA GLN A 23 -0.56 -0.33 13.49
C GLN A 23 0.35 -0.86 12.38
N LEU A 24 1.19 0.01 11.80
CA LEU A 24 2.22 -0.42 10.85
C LEU A 24 3.23 -1.34 11.55
N ARG A 25 3.61 -1.02 12.79
CA ARG A 25 4.55 -1.82 13.57
C ARG A 25 3.99 -3.18 13.95
N ASP A 26 2.70 -3.27 14.23
CA ASP A 26 1.99 -4.52 14.52
C ASP A 26 2.03 -5.49 13.32
N ILE A 27 2.07 -4.98 12.09
CA ILE A 27 2.23 -5.78 10.86
C ILE A 27 3.67 -5.83 10.34
N GLY A 28 4.63 -5.34 11.12
CA GLY A 28 6.06 -5.41 10.81
C GLY A 28 6.55 -4.44 9.73
N LEU A 29 5.84 -3.34 9.50
CA LEU A 29 6.20 -2.30 8.53
C LEU A 29 6.62 -1.01 9.23
N THR A 30 7.58 -0.31 8.61
CA THR A 30 7.85 1.09 8.93
C THR A 30 6.99 2.02 8.07
N ARG A 31 6.78 3.27 8.53
CA ARG A 31 6.10 4.31 7.74
C ARG A 31 6.73 4.53 6.37
N ARG A 32 8.07 4.40 6.28
CA ARG A 32 8.81 4.53 5.03
C ARG A 32 8.45 3.42 4.05
N GLU A 33 8.44 2.17 4.50
CA GLU A 33 8.09 1.01 3.66
C GLU A 33 6.62 1.06 3.23
N ALA A 34 5.71 1.41 4.15
CA ALA A 34 4.31 1.62 3.84
C ALA A 34 4.10 2.68 2.74
N ASN A 35 4.85 3.79 2.81
CA ASN A 35 4.84 4.81 1.76
C ASN A 35 5.43 4.31 0.44
N THR A 36 6.52 3.54 0.47
CA THR A 36 7.10 2.93 -0.74
C THR A 36 6.08 2.02 -1.42
N GLU A 37 5.43 1.13 -0.68
CA GLU A 37 4.40 0.23 -1.20
C GLU A 37 3.16 0.97 -1.69
N ALA A 38 2.68 1.99 -0.96
CA ALA A 38 1.53 2.80 -1.34
C ALA A 38 1.78 3.65 -2.60
N ASN A 39 3.03 4.00 -2.88
CA ASN A 39 3.41 4.77 -4.07
C ASN A 39 3.77 3.90 -5.28
N LYS A 40 3.81 2.55 -5.15
CA LYS A 40 3.99 1.67 -6.32
C LYS A 40 2.85 1.88 -7.31
N SER A 41 3.21 2.40 -8.49
CA SER A 41 2.31 2.60 -9.61
C SER A 41 2.48 1.49 -10.65
N PHE A 42 1.42 1.23 -11.41
CA PHE A 42 1.30 0.15 -12.41
C PHE A 42 2.45 0.08 -13.43
N PHE A 43 3.22 1.16 -13.62
CA PHE A 43 4.30 1.23 -14.60
C PHE A 43 5.64 0.63 -14.16
N TRP A 44 5.77 0.23 -12.89
CA TRP A 44 7.01 -0.38 -12.36
C TRP A 44 6.81 -1.83 -11.91
N ASP A 45 6.07 -2.61 -12.71
CA ASP A 45 6.19 -4.08 -12.80
C ASP A 45 6.24 -4.48 -14.28
#